data_AF-A0A1H4EHY6-F1
#
_entry.id   AF-A0A1H4EHY6-F1
#
_cell.length_a   1.000
_cell.length_b   1.000
_cell.length_c   1.000
_cell.angle_alpha   90.00
_cell.angle_beta   90.00
_cell.angle_gamma   90.00
#
_symmetry.space_group_name_H-M   'P 1'
#
loop_
_entity.id
_entity.type
_entity.pdbx_description
1 polymer ?
#
loop_
_entity_poly.entity_id
_entity_poly.type
_entity_poly.pdbx_seq_one_letter_code
_entity_poly.pdbx_strand_id
1 'polypeptide(L)'
;MNKRRNTIYGTLLLACCFAAQSAWGQKVFRDITVSADKPHADHINLDRHATDKDIMVKFSFDEAANQLTVSMISNRMLFVFWDDVRYKPMTKGRTIRPELLPYFVTYDKKDKFRFSKLFKSSLPQPRKKYVFYRWLEYDKIQPVPQDYAMVNDYITQTFEIPKKGTEAVIQLRDVMLMDDVSKHPNKRKYEISFGVDLDIFYRVKIERNPCFGLDEDMQSAQAALDGIRKSYSNLKKKFGRNANVSEDGKAVFEELKETLLKQFPRRESKTECPELQAILDDYNTYTDSIARMDVKVTFDANAAKGMLGQGINERQLLSRARQIDTAVSRWLISNDQIERRDIILNIEDIIKSVNAAVTQQGVYTAEQRQALSVFREAERYFRNNCSR
;
A
#
# COMPACT_ATOMS: atom_id res chain seq x y z
N MET A 1 33.16 -77.71 28.13
CA MET A 1 33.71 -76.35 27.94
C MET A 1 33.76 -76.03 26.44
N ASN A 2 33.76 -74.74 26.06
CA ASN A 2 33.76 -74.17 24.70
C ASN A 2 32.42 -73.92 24.01
N LYS A 3 31.49 -73.33 24.76
CA LYS A 3 30.39 -72.49 24.26
C LYS A 3 30.81 -71.00 24.30
N ARG A 4 31.90 -70.63 23.61
CA ARG A 4 32.40 -69.21 23.56
C ARG A 4 33.22 -68.93 22.28
N ARG A 5 32.64 -69.08 21.09
CA ARG A 5 33.25 -68.53 19.85
C ARG A 5 32.28 -67.91 18.83
N ASN A 6 30.96 -68.01 19.00
CA ASN A 6 29.99 -67.45 18.03
C ASN A 6 29.39 -66.09 18.40
N THR A 7 29.78 -65.47 19.52
CA THR A 7 29.16 -64.21 19.98
C THR A 7 29.94 -62.95 19.59
N ILE A 8 31.08 -63.07 18.89
CA ILE A 8 31.91 -61.90 18.52
C ILE A 8 31.68 -61.46 17.06
N TYR A 9 31.23 -62.35 16.18
CA TYR A 9 30.96 -61.99 14.78
C TYR A 9 29.56 -61.38 14.55
N GLY A 10 28.59 -61.67 15.42
CA GLY A 10 27.23 -61.11 15.31
C GLY A 10 27.10 -59.65 15.76
N THR A 11 27.94 -59.20 16.69
CA THR A 11 27.97 -57.82 17.19
C THR A 11 28.81 -56.88 16.33
N LEU A 12 29.82 -57.38 15.62
CA LEU A 12 30.62 -56.56 14.68
C LEU A 12 29.87 -56.29 13.35
N LEU A 13 29.04 -57.23 12.88
CA LEU A 13 28.25 -57.05 11.66
C LEU A 13 27.04 -56.12 11.84
N LEU A 14 26.42 -56.10 13.03
CA LEU A 14 25.38 -55.11 13.33
C LEU A 14 25.95 -53.71 13.58
N ALA A 15 27.14 -53.57 14.17
CA ALA A 15 27.77 -52.26 14.38
C ALA A 15 28.19 -51.58 13.06
N CYS A 16 28.61 -52.35 12.04
CA CYS A 16 28.91 -51.79 10.71
C CYS A 16 27.65 -51.42 9.90
N CYS A 17 26.50 -52.03 10.17
CA CYS A 17 25.24 -51.65 9.50
C CYS A 17 24.63 -50.36 10.09
N PHE A 18 24.79 -50.11 11.40
CA PHE A 18 24.35 -48.85 12.02
C PHE A 18 25.33 -47.68 11.82
N ALA A 19 26.61 -47.95 11.56
CA ALA A 19 27.58 -46.91 11.20
C ALA A 19 27.50 -46.48 9.72
N ALA A 20 26.86 -47.28 8.86
CA ALA A 20 26.68 -46.96 7.44
C ALA A 20 25.40 -46.15 7.13
N GLN A 21 24.49 -46.02 8.08
CA GLN A 21 23.23 -45.27 7.93
C GLN A 21 23.30 -43.81 8.42
N SER A 22 24.41 -43.39 9.04
CA SER A 22 24.63 -42.00 9.48
C SER A 22 25.57 -41.17 8.59
N ALA A 23 26.04 -41.75 7.46
CA ALA A 23 26.91 -41.07 6.50
C ALA A 23 26.21 -40.67 5.19
N TRP A 24 24.89 -40.84 5.11
CA TRP A 24 24.07 -40.31 4.03
C TRP A 24 23.47 -39.00 4.57
N GLY A 25 24.05 -37.87 4.13
CA GLY A 25 23.57 -36.55 4.50
C GLY A 25 22.06 -36.48 4.31
N GLN A 26 21.32 -36.18 5.38
CA GLN A 26 19.95 -35.74 5.23
C GLN A 26 19.98 -34.52 4.30
N LYS A 27 19.28 -34.61 3.17
CA LYS A 27 19.05 -33.46 2.30
C LYS A 27 18.54 -32.31 3.15
N VAL A 28 19.29 -31.22 3.22
CA VAL A 28 18.93 -30.07 4.05
C VAL A 28 17.92 -29.25 3.27
N PHE A 29 16.66 -29.29 3.67
CA PHE A 29 15.61 -28.43 3.12
C PHE A 29 15.46 -27.18 4.00
N ARG A 30 15.45 -26.02 3.37
CA ARG A 30 15.16 -24.72 3.99
C ARG A 30 13.95 -24.10 3.30
N ASP A 31 12.91 -23.85 4.07
CA ASP A 31 11.71 -23.16 3.61
C ASP A 31 11.88 -21.68 3.87
N ILE A 32 11.80 -20.87 2.82
CA ILE A 32 11.98 -19.42 2.90
C ILE A 32 10.83 -18.71 2.21
N THR A 33 10.53 -17.50 2.66
CA THR A 33 9.55 -16.62 2.00
C THR A 33 10.25 -15.32 1.63
N VAL A 34 10.02 -14.87 0.40
CA VAL A 34 10.55 -13.61 -0.14
C VAL A 34 9.43 -12.79 -0.73
N SER A 35 9.52 -11.48 -0.55
CA SER A 35 8.67 -10.48 -1.20
C SER A 35 9.57 -9.35 -1.74
N ALA A 36 8.97 -8.42 -2.49
CA ALA A 36 9.70 -7.28 -3.07
C ALA A 36 10.44 -6.43 -2.01
N ASP A 37 9.82 -6.26 -0.84
CA ASP A 37 10.32 -5.47 0.27
C ASP A 37 11.11 -6.30 1.30
N LYS A 38 11.01 -7.64 1.25
CA LYS A 38 11.60 -8.53 2.23
C LYS A 38 12.47 -9.62 1.56
N PRO A 39 13.74 -9.30 1.25
CA PRO A 39 14.69 -10.32 0.84
C PRO A 39 15.01 -11.27 1.99
N HIS A 40 15.39 -12.49 1.66
CA HIS A 40 15.89 -13.47 2.63
C HIS A 40 17.41 -13.57 2.52
N ALA A 41 18.12 -13.59 3.65
CA ALA A 41 19.54 -13.82 3.70
C ALA A 41 19.84 -14.94 4.70
N ASP A 42 20.72 -15.83 4.29
CA ASP A 42 21.07 -17.04 5.03
C ASP A 42 22.59 -17.17 5.10
N HIS A 43 23.10 -17.47 6.29
CA HIS A 43 24.52 -17.57 6.53
C HIS A 43 24.93 -19.04 6.58
N ILE A 44 25.84 -19.44 5.69
CA ILE A 44 26.30 -20.81 5.55
C ILE A 44 27.76 -20.86 5.96
N ASN A 45 28.01 -21.59 7.04
CA ASN A 45 29.36 -21.88 7.48
C ASN A 45 29.92 -23.05 6.65
N LEU A 46 30.99 -22.77 5.90
CA LEU A 46 31.62 -23.76 5.01
C LEU A 46 32.61 -24.68 5.75
N ASP A 47 33.16 -24.22 6.87
CA ASP A 47 34.12 -24.95 7.69
C ASP A 47 33.86 -24.67 9.16
N ARG A 48 33.44 -25.72 9.90
CA ARG A 48 33.07 -25.62 11.31
C ARG A 48 34.21 -25.09 12.21
N HIS A 49 35.44 -25.10 11.71
CA HIS A 49 36.62 -24.68 12.44
C HIS A 49 37.16 -23.31 12.00
N ALA A 50 36.55 -22.66 10.99
CA ALA A 50 37.07 -21.43 10.41
C ALA A 50 35.94 -20.52 9.88
N THR A 51 35.78 -19.34 10.48
CA THR A 51 34.74 -18.36 10.12
C THR A 51 35.13 -17.47 8.94
N ASP A 52 36.40 -17.45 8.51
CA ASP A 52 36.87 -16.67 7.36
C ASP A 52 36.36 -17.22 6.01
N LYS A 53 35.76 -18.40 6.03
CA LYS A 53 35.24 -19.13 4.86
C LYS A 53 33.73 -19.04 4.73
N ASP A 54 33.07 -18.35 5.65
CA ASP A 54 31.62 -18.28 5.65
C ASP A 54 31.11 -17.54 4.41
N ILE A 55 29.94 -17.97 3.94
CA ILE A 55 29.24 -17.35 2.82
C ILE A 55 27.85 -16.92 3.25
N MET A 56 27.38 -15.82 2.67
CA MET A 56 25.99 -15.39 2.79
C MET A 56 25.29 -15.64 1.47
N VAL A 57 24.17 -16.35 1.52
CA VAL A 57 23.29 -16.54 0.38
C VAL A 57 22.08 -15.65 0.56
N LYS A 58 21.79 -14.84 -0.45
CA LYS A 58 20.68 -13.90 -0.44
C LYS A 58 19.70 -14.25 -1.56
N PHE A 59 18.43 -14.31 -1.23
CA PHE A 59 17.32 -14.44 -2.17
C PHE A 59 16.55 -13.12 -2.16
N SER A 60 16.39 -12.50 -3.33
CA SER A 60 15.63 -11.27 -3.48
C SER A 60 14.68 -11.39 -4.66
N PHE A 61 13.44 -10.99 -4.47
CA PHE A 61 12.43 -10.96 -5.52
C PHE A 61 12.20 -9.53 -5.97
N ASP A 62 12.20 -9.30 -7.28
CA ASP A 62 11.81 -8.05 -7.91
C ASP A 62 10.44 -8.25 -8.54
N GLU A 63 9.41 -7.61 -7.98
CA GLU A 63 8.03 -7.72 -8.46
C GLU A 63 7.85 -7.05 -9.84
N ALA A 64 8.55 -5.93 -10.08
CA ALA A 64 8.41 -5.17 -11.32
C ALA A 64 9.02 -5.93 -12.50
N ALA A 65 10.21 -6.50 -12.31
CA ALA A 65 10.86 -7.35 -13.31
C ALA A 65 10.31 -8.78 -13.31
N ASN A 66 9.55 -9.17 -12.28
CA ASN A 66 9.07 -10.53 -12.03
C ASN A 66 10.23 -11.55 -12.02
N GLN A 67 11.29 -11.21 -11.29
CA GLN A 67 12.57 -11.92 -11.27
C GLN A 67 12.99 -12.28 -9.85
N LEU A 68 13.48 -13.51 -9.67
CA LEU A 68 14.11 -13.97 -8.43
C LEU A 68 15.63 -13.96 -8.63
N THR A 69 16.35 -13.26 -7.77
CA THR A 69 17.82 -13.25 -7.79
C THR A 69 18.36 -14.00 -6.58
N VAL A 70 19.29 -14.91 -6.85
CA VAL A 70 20.09 -15.61 -5.85
C VAL A 70 21.50 -15.06 -5.90
N SER A 71 22.00 -14.58 -4.77
CA SER A 71 23.34 -14.04 -4.63
C SER A 71 24.13 -14.84 -3.61
N MET A 72 25.40 -15.09 -3.89
CA MET A 72 26.36 -15.65 -2.96
C MET A 72 27.46 -14.62 -2.72
N ILE A 73 27.65 -14.27 -1.46
CA ILE A 73 28.55 -13.21 -1.03
C ILE A 73 29.54 -13.81 -0.05
N SER A 74 30.83 -13.53 -0.23
CA SER A 74 31.88 -14.01 0.66
C SER A 74 32.93 -12.92 0.86
N ASN A 75 33.67 -13.02 1.97
CA ASN A 75 34.85 -12.19 2.21
C ASN A 75 36.06 -12.66 1.38
N ARG A 76 35.97 -13.82 0.74
CA ARG A 76 37.01 -14.39 -0.13
C ARG A 76 36.48 -14.48 -1.56
N MET A 77 37.40 -14.51 -2.53
CA MET A 77 37.00 -14.63 -3.93
C MET A 77 36.33 -15.98 -4.15
N LEU A 78 35.18 -15.93 -4.80
CA LEU A 78 34.36 -17.09 -5.10
C LEU A 78 34.62 -17.57 -6.53
N PHE A 79 34.59 -18.89 -6.69
CA PHE A 79 34.49 -19.55 -7.97
C PHE A 79 33.44 -20.64 -7.91
N VAL A 80 32.58 -20.67 -8.93
CA VAL A 80 31.53 -21.67 -9.11
C VAL A 80 31.54 -22.24 -10.52
N PHE A 81 30.95 -23.41 -10.67
CA PHE A 81 30.65 -23.99 -11.98
C PHE A 81 29.24 -23.65 -12.42
N TRP A 82 29.06 -23.21 -13.66
CA TRP A 82 27.76 -22.85 -14.23
C TRP A 82 27.03 -24.02 -14.86
N ASP A 83 27.80 -25.02 -15.26
CA ASP A 83 27.34 -26.31 -15.74
C ASP A 83 28.19 -27.40 -15.10
N ASP A 84 27.75 -28.66 -15.21
CA ASP A 84 28.49 -29.79 -14.68
C ASP A 84 29.81 -29.98 -15.45
N VAL A 85 30.94 -29.91 -14.74
CA VAL A 85 32.26 -29.97 -15.35
C VAL A 85 33.06 -31.17 -14.87
N ARG A 86 33.45 -32.02 -15.82
CA ARG A 86 34.42 -33.09 -15.56
C ARG A 86 35.81 -32.52 -15.30
N TYR A 87 36.50 -33.05 -14.30
CA TYR A 87 37.85 -32.61 -13.90
C TYR A 87 38.89 -32.71 -15.04
N LYS A 88 38.89 -33.82 -15.80
CA LYS A 88 39.96 -34.12 -16.77
C LYS A 88 40.03 -33.12 -17.94
N PRO A 89 38.93 -32.79 -18.64
CA PRO A 89 38.97 -31.83 -19.74
C PRO A 89 39.49 -30.46 -19.30
N MET A 90 38.99 -29.91 -18.21
CA MET A 90 39.31 -28.54 -17.79
C MET A 90 40.67 -28.38 -17.08
N THR A 91 41.42 -29.46 -16.82
CA THR A 91 42.70 -29.36 -16.09
C THR A 91 43.90 -29.91 -16.85
N LYS A 92 45.05 -29.27 -16.65
CA LYS A 92 46.38 -29.83 -16.94
C LYS A 92 47.18 -29.92 -15.64
N GLY A 93 47.21 -31.11 -15.05
CA GLY A 93 47.86 -31.32 -13.76
C GLY A 93 47.08 -30.66 -12.62
N ARG A 94 47.50 -29.47 -12.17
CA ARG A 94 46.79 -28.64 -11.17
C ARG A 94 46.20 -27.37 -11.77
N THR A 95 46.60 -27.01 -12.99
CA THR A 95 46.19 -25.77 -13.64
C THR A 95 44.84 -25.96 -14.29
N ILE A 96 43.93 -25.02 -14.03
CA ILE A 96 42.62 -24.91 -14.67
C ILE A 96 42.83 -24.22 -16.01
N ARG A 97 42.10 -24.68 -17.03
CA ARG A 97 42.10 -24.16 -18.39
C ARG A 97 40.72 -23.57 -18.64
N PRO A 98 40.50 -22.27 -18.36
CA PRO A 98 39.20 -21.64 -18.52
C PRO A 98 38.61 -21.80 -19.93
N GLU A 99 39.47 -21.83 -20.96
CA GLU A 99 39.09 -22.03 -22.36
C GLU A 99 38.47 -23.40 -22.67
N LEU A 100 38.55 -24.36 -21.73
CA LEU A 100 37.99 -25.71 -21.88
C LEU A 100 36.77 -25.95 -20.98
N LEU A 101 36.25 -24.90 -20.34
CA LEU A 101 34.97 -24.97 -19.66
C LEU A 101 33.84 -25.05 -20.70
N PRO A 102 32.74 -25.77 -20.41
CA PRO A 102 31.64 -25.96 -21.36
C PRO A 102 30.75 -24.72 -21.53
N TYR A 103 31.03 -23.65 -20.80
CA TYR A 103 30.32 -22.38 -20.81
C TYR A 103 31.31 -21.22 -20.96
N PHE A 104 30.81 -20.08 -21.42
CA PHE A 104 31.62 -18.87 -21.54
C PHE A 104 31.99 -18.33 -20.15
N VAL A 105 33.26 -17.98 -19.98
CA VAL A 105 33.74 -17.29 -18.78
C VAL A 105 34.73 -16.21 -19.18
N THR A 106 34.62 -15.05 -18.55
CA THR A 106 35.53 -13.92 -18.70
C THR A 106 36.75 -14.12 -17.83
N TYR A 107 37.95 -14.00 -18.40
CA TYR A 107 39.22 -14.10 -17.68
C TYR A 107 40.35 -13.40 -18.46
N ASP A 108 41.38 -12.94 -17.74
CA ASP A 108 42.63 -12.50 -18.38
C ASP A 108 43.47 -13.75 -18.75
N LYS A 109 43.84 -13.87 -20.03
CA LYS A 109 44.67 -14.96 -20.54
C LYS A 109 46.06 -15.03 -19.91
N LYS A 110 46.53 -13.94 -19.29
CA LYS A 110 47.82 -13.89 -18.56
C LYS A 110 47.73 -14.53 -17.17
N ASP A 111 46.52 -14.62 -16.62
CA ASP A 111 46.29 -15.11 -15.27
C ASP A 111 46.39 -16.64 -15.21
N LYS A 112 46.78 -17.14 -14.04
CA LYS A 112 46.94 -18.58 -13.82
C LYS A 112 46.03 -19.04 -12.69
N PHE A 113 45.08 -19.90 -13.03
CA PHE A 113 44.14 -20.52 -12.11
C PHE A 113 44.60 -21.95 -11.78
N ARG A 114 44.67 -22.30 -10.50
CA ARG A 114 45.18 -23.61 -10.07
C ARG A 114 44.39 -24.15 -8.89
N PHE A 115 44.27 -25.47 -8.82
CA PHE A 115 43.91 -26.15 -7.58
C PHE A 115 45.11 -26.26 -6.64
N SER A 116 44.88 -25.99 -5.36
CA SER A 116 45.90 -26.21 -4.35
C SER A 116 46.30 -27.67 -4.25
N LYS A 117 47.51 -27.95 -3.75
CA LYS A 117 47.93 -29.35 -3.55
C LYS A 117 47.00 -30.07 -2.59
N LEU A 118 46.59 -29.39 -1.51
CA LEU A 118 45.73 -29.94 -0.47
C LEU A 118 44.32 -30.20 -1.02
N PHE A 119 43.71 -29.20 -1.65
CA PHE A 119 42.39 -29.35 -2.26
C PHE A 119 42.37 -30.40 -3.37
N LYS A 120 43.35 -30.39 -4.27
CA LYS A 120 43.45 -31.46 -5.27
C LYS A 120 43.55 -32.84 -4.62
N SER A 121 44.19 -32.94 -3.46
CA SER A 121 44.37 -34.20 -2.77
C SER A 121 43.10 -34.72 -2.09
N SER A 122 42.18 -33.82 -1.70
CA SER A 122 40.88 -34.20 -1.15
C SER A 122 39.90 -34.72 -2.20
N LEU A 123 40.11 -34.42 -3.49
CA LEU A 123 39.22 -34.92 -4.55
C LEU A 123 39.26 -36.45 -4.68
N PRO A 124 38.09 -37.12 -4.78
CA PRO A 124 37.95 -38.56 -4.96
C PRO A 124 38.80 -39.14 -6.10
N GLN A 125 39.32 -40.35 -5.89
CA GLN A 125 40.01 -41.11 -6.92
C GLN A 125 39.07 -42.10 -7.63
N PRO A 126 39.18 -42.27 -8.96
CA PRO A 126 40.15 -41.63 -9.85
C PRO A 126 39.70 -40.22 -10.26
N ARG A 127 40.51 -39.19 -9.95
CA ARG A 127 40.16 -37.77 -10.17
C ARG A 127 39.70 -37.45 -11.58
N LYS A 128 40.21 -38.17 -12.58
CA LYS A 128 39.82 -38.00 -13.99
C LYS A 128 38.32 -38.16 -14.26
N LYS A 129 37.60 -38.88 -13.39
CA LYS A 129 36.16 -39.11 -13.47
C LYS A 129 35.34 -38.16 -12.59
N TYR A 130 36.00 -37.37 -11.73
CA TYR A 130 35.31 -36.45 -10.84
C TYR A 130 34.56 -35.38 -11.64
N VAL A 131 33.34 -35.09 -11.23
CA VAL A 131 32.46 -34.06 -11.79
C VAL A 131 32.28 -33.02 -10.71
N PHE A 132 32.52 -31.76 -11.06
CA PHE A 132 32.03 -30.64 -10.27
C PHE A 132 30.63 -30.32 -10.74
N TYR A 133 29.69 -30.22 -9.81
CA TYR A 133 28.31 -29.90 -10.13
C TYR A 133 28.15 -28.40 -10.34
N ARG A 134 27.22 -28.01 -11.20
CA ARG A 134 26.80 -26.61 -11.30
C ARG A 134 26.34 -26.08 -9.95
N TRP A 135 26.64 -24.83 -9.61
CA TRP A 135 26.39 -24.31 -8.26
C TRP A 135 24.92 -24.11 -7.91
N LEU A 136 24.07 -23.91 -8.92
CA LEU A 136 22.62 -23.90 -8.78
C LEU A 136 22.00 -24.98 -9.64
N GLU A 137 21.23 -25.85 -9.01
CA GLU A 137 20.16 -26.58 -9.68
C GLU A 137 18.83 -25.92 -9.35
N TYR A 138 17.91 -25.94 -10.30
CA TYR A 138 16.64 -25.24 -10.17
C TYR A 138 15.55 -25.98 -10.93
N ASP A 139 14.32 -25.87 -10.45
CA ASP A 139 13.13 -26.46 -11.09
C ASP A 139 12.13 -25.37 -11.47
N LYS A 140 11.52 -25.50 -12.67
CA LYS A 140 10.43 -24.65 -13.20
C LYS A 140 10.69 -23.13 -13.30
N ILE A 141 11.94 -22.70 -13.17
CA ILE A 141 12.36 -21.31 -13.38
C ILE A 141 13.41 -21.24 -14.49
N GLN A 142 13.51 -20.09 -15.16
CA GLN A 142 14.43 -19.91 -16.28
C GLN A 142 15.56 -18.96 -15.88
N PRO A 143 16.84 -19.33 -15.99
CA PRO A 143 17.93 -18.43 -15.70
C PRO A 143 18.00 -17.34 -16.77
N VAL A 144 18.19 -16.09 -16.33
CA VAL A 144 18.54 -14.97 -17.22
C VAL A 144 20.01 -15.13 -17.63
N PRO A 145 20.35 -14.98 -18.92
CA PRO A 145 21.74 -14.95 -19.37
C PRO A 145 22.51 -13.84 -18.68
N GLN A 146 23.71 -14.15 -18.20
CA GLN A 146 24.59 -13.17 -17.57
C GLN A 146 26.05 -13.53 -17.83
N ASP A 147 26.88 -12.49 -17.90
CA ASP A 147 28.32 -12.65 -18.01
C ASP A 147 28.90 -13.09 -16.66
N TYR A 148 29.81 -14.06 -16.71
CA TYR A 148 30.48 -14.57 -15.53
C TYR A 148 32.00 -14.45 -15.69
N ALA A 149 32.69 -14.04 -14.63
CA ALA A 149 34.14 -14.01 -14.58
C ALA A 149 34.73 -15.19 -13.79
N MET A 150 35.99 -15.55 -14.04
CA MET A 150 36.69 -16.59 -13.26
C MET A 150 36.93 -16.18 -11.80
N VAL A 151 36.97 -14.88 -11.51
CA VAL A 151 37.26 -14.29 -10.19
C VAL A 151 36.12 -13.35 -9.84
N ASN A 152 35.42 -13.60 -8.74
CA ASN A 152 34.32 -12.75 -8.31
C ASN A 152 34.35 -12.56 -6.79
N ASP A 153 34.03 -11.36 -6.32
CA ASP A 153 33.83 -11.10 -4.90
C ASP A 153 32.43 -11.54 -4.43
N TYR A 154 31.46 -11.54 -5.35
CA TYR A 154 30.13 -12.09 -5.16
C TYR A 154 29.62 -12.66 -6.48
N ILE A 155 28.70 -13.63 -6.42
CA ILE A 155 28.13 -14.30 -7.58
C ILE A 155 26.62 -14.13 -7.52
N THR A 156 25.99 -13.83 -8.64
CA THR A 156 24.53 -13.71 -8.74
C THR A 156 23.98 -14.62 -9.82
N GLN A 157 22.75 -15.07 -9.67
CA GLN A 157 21.93 -15.59 -10.76
C GLN A 157 20.51 -15.12 -10.61
N THR A 158 20.02 -14.49 -11.66
CA THR A 158 18.66 -14.02 -11.79
C THR A 158 17.84 -15.03 -12.57
N PHE A 159 16.61 -15.25 -12.14
CA PHE A 159 15.67 -16.19 -12.73
C PHE A 159 14.38 -15.48 -13.07
N GLU A 160 13.85 -15.72 -14.27
CA GLU A 160 12.49 -15.34 -14.61
C GLU A 160 11.50 -16.29 -13.92
N ILE A 161 10.54 -15.71 -13.22
CA ILE A 161 9.48 -16.45 -12.55
C ILE A 161 8.26 -16.51 -13.47
N PRO A 162 7.56 -17.66 -13.60
CA PRO A 162 6.28 -17.69 -14.31
C PRO A 162 5.29 -16.67 -13.71
N LYS A 163 4.46 -16.00 -14.52
CA LYS A 163 3.55 -14.94 -14.03
C LYS A 163 2.64 -15.35 -12.86
N LYS A 164 2.29 -16.64 -12.77
CA LYS A 164 1.50 -17.22 -11.66
C LYS A 164 2.33 -18.09 -10.71
N GLY A 165 3.65 -18.07 -10.88
CA GLY A 165 4.57 -18.80 -10.02
C GLY A 165 4.58 -18.18 -8.62
N THR A 166 4.25 -18.99 -7.64
CA THR A 166 4.28 -18.65 -6.20
C THR A 166 5.39 -19.36 -5.46
N GLU A 167 6.06 -20.32 -6.11
CA GLU A 167 7.10 -21.14 -5.51
C GLU A 167 8.21 -21.44 -6.53
N ALA A 168 9.45 -21.49 -6.05
CA ALA A 168 10.62 -21.93 -6.78
C ALA A 168 11.46 -22.87 -5.90
N VAL A 169 12.10 -23.86 -6.52
CA VAL A 169 13.05 -24.74 -5.82
C VAL A 169 14.43 -24.50 -6.38
N ILE A 170 15.37 -24.20 -5.48
CA ILE A 170 16.77 -23.90 -5.81
C ILE A 170 17.65 -24.73 -4.91
N GLN A 171 18.58 -25.49 -5.48
CA GLN A 171 19.57 -26.27 -4.74
C GLN A 171 20.95 -25.65 -4.93
N LEU A 172 21.63 -25.37 -3.83
CA LEU A 172 23.02 -24.96 -3.83
C LEU A 172 23.93 -26.19 -3.86
N ARG A 173 24.93 -26.17 -4.71
CA ARG A 173 25.90 -27.27 -4.90
C ARG A 173 27.34 -26.77 -4.70
N ASP A 174 28.27 -27.24 -5.52
CA ASP A 174 29.71 -26.97 -5.42
C ASP A 174 30.02 -25.47 -5.39
N VAL A 175 30.63 -25.04 -4.29
CA VAL A 175 31.19 -23.71 -4.10
C VAL A 175 32.68 -23.83 -3.84
N MET A 176 33.47 -22.92 -4.42
CA MET A 176 34.91 -22.88 -4.22
C MET A 176 35.38 -21.51 -3.75
N LEU A 177 36.36 -21.55 -2.84
CA LEU A 177 37.07 -20.37 -2.38
C LEU A 177 38.42 -20.30 -3.06
N MET A 178 38.76 -19.09 -3.50
CA MET A 178 39.95 -18.81 -4.27
C MET A 178 40.75 -17.69 -3.62
N ASP A 179 42.07 -17.84 -3.66
CA ASP A 179 43.01 -16.87 -3.10
C ASP A 179 43.92 -16.31 -4.18
N ASP A 180 44.22 -15.01 -4.08
CA ASP A 180 45.28 -14.40 -4.88
C ASP A 180 46.63 -14.70 -4.20
N VAL A 181 47.40 -15.60 -4.82
CA VAL A 181 48.73 -16.01 -4.37
C VAL A 181 49.84 -15.37 -5.21
N SER A 182 49.54 -14.24 -5.83
CA SER A 182 50.47 -13.50 -6.68
C SER A 182 51.68 -13.01 -5.91
N LYS A 183 52.87 -13.30 -6.44
CA LYS A 183 54.14 -12.72 -5.97
C LYS A 183 54.52 -11.45 -6.72
N HIS A 184 53.85 -11.15 -7.83
CA HIS A 184 54.15 -10.01 -8.70
C HIS A 184 52.85 -9.36 -9.17
N PRO A 185 52.77 -8.02 -9.23
CA PRO A 185 51.55 -7.30 -9.60
C PRO A 185 51.00 -7.63 -10.99
N ASN A 186 51.90 -7.87 -11.95
CA ASN A 186 51.56 -8.02 -13.38
C ASN A 186 51.28 -9.46 -13.83
N LYS A 187 51.28 -10.43 -12.90
CA LYS A 187 51.07 -11.86 -13.20
C LYS A 187 50.20 -12.47 -12.12
N ARG A 188 48.88 -12.31 -12.24
CA ARG A 188 47.99 -12.82 -11.22
C ARG A 188 47.99 -14.35 -11.20
N LYS A 189 48.01 -14.91 -10.00
CA LYS A 189 47.97 -16.34 -9.76
C LYS A 189 46.92 -16.60 -8.70
N TYR A 190 45.88 -17.31 -9.11
CA TYR A 190 44.78 -17.67 -8.26
C TYR A 190 44.85 -19.14 -7.90
N GLU A 191 44.67 -19.44 -6.62
CA GLU A 191 44.69 -20.81 -6.10
C GLU A 191 43.36 -21.13 -5.41
N ILE A 192 42.64 -22.13 -5.92
CA ILE A 192 41.46 -22.69 -5.28
C ILE A 192 41.94 -23.55 -4.11
N SER A 193 41.74 -23.03 -2.90
CA SER A 193 42.27 -23.60 -1.67
C SER A 193 41.25 -24.45 -0.92
N PHE A 194 39.96 -24.22 -1.17
CA PHE A 194 38.85 -24.91 -0.53
C PHE A 194 37.66 -25.07 -1.50
N GLY A 195 36.88 -26.13 -1.32
CA GLY A 195 35.62 -26.32 -2.04
C GLY A 195 34.80 -27.44 -1.42
N VAL A 196 33.48 -27.29 -1.48
CA VAL A 196 32.52 -28.20 -0.86
C VAL A 196 31.23 -28.23 -1.67
N ASP A 197 30.60 -29.40 -1.77
CA ASP A 197 29.22 -29.54 -2.25
C ASP A 197 28.29 -29.20 -1.09
N LEU A 198 27.53 -28.11 -1.22
CA LEU A 198 26.61 -27.70 -0.16
C LEU A 198 25.44 -28.67 -0.01
N ASP A 199 24.90 -29.17 -1.12
CA ASP A 199 23.70 -30.00 -1.20
C ASP A 199 22.53 -29.48 -0.34
N ILE A 200 22.30 -28.15 -0.37
CA ILE A 200 21.23 -27.47 0.38
C ILE A 200 20.09 -27.10 -0.57
N PHE A 201 18.88 -27.54 -0.25
CA PHE A 201 17.66 -27.21 -1.00
C PHE A 201 16.92 -26.06 -0.34
N TYR A 202 16.58 -25.04 -1.14
CA TYR A 202 15.70 -23.95 -0.77
C TYR A 202 14.36 -24.11 -1.49
N ARG A 203 13.28 -24.16 -0.72
CA ARG A 203 11.92 -23.98 -1.24
C ARG A 203 11.53 -22.52 -0.98
N VAL A 204 11.55 -21.75 -2.05
CA VAL A 204 11.35 -20.30 -2.04
C VAL A 204 9.88 -20.02 -2.33
N LYS A 205 9.13 -19.60 -1.32
CA LYS A 205 7.78 -19.08 -1.49
C LYS A 205 7.85 -17.59 -1.83
N ILE A 206 7.20 -17.20 -2.91
CA ILE A 206 7.14 -15.82 -3.40
C ILE A 206 5.82 -15.21 -2.93
N GLU A 207 5.91 -14.25 -2.03
CA GLU A 207 4.79 -13.46 -1.55
C GLU A 207 4.69 -12.19 -2.39
N ARG A 208 3.66 -12.14 -3.25
CA ARG A 208 3.41 -11.03 -4.15
C ARG A 208 2.59 -9.96 -3.46
N ASN A 209 2.85 -8.70 -3.80
CA ASN A 209 2.00 -7.62 -3.33
C ASN A 209 0.72 -7.52 -4.20
N PRO A 210 -0.48 -7.79 -3.65
CA PRO A 210 -1.72 -7.73 -4.42
C PRO A 210 -2.10 -6.31 -4.85
N CYS A 211 -1.48 -5.28 -4.25
CA CYS A 211 -1.66 -3.88 -4.61
C CYS A 211 -0.61 -3.38 -5.62
N PHE A 212 0.33 -4.22 -6.05
CA PHE A 212 1.38 -3.82 -6.97
C PHE A 212 0.81 -3.32 -8.31
N GLY A 213 1.21 -2.11 -8.72
CA GLY A 213 0.76 -1.50 -9.98
C GLY A 213 -0.65 -0.92 -9.94
N LEU A 214 -1.32 -0.90 -8.78
CA LEU A 214 -2.65 -0.30 -8.60
C LEU A 214 -2.60 1.13 -8.05
N ASP A 215 -1.44 1.79 -8.12
CA ASP A 215 -1.25 3.15 -7.57
C ASP A 215 -2.23 4.18 -8.17
N GLU A 216 -2.44 4.12 -9.48
CA GLU A 216 -3.39 5.02 -10.17
C GLU A 216 -4.84 4.73 -9.78
N ASP A 217 -5.21 3.46 -9.68
CA ASP A 217 -6.55 3.05 -9.25
C ASP A 217 -6.84 3.47 -7.80
N MET A 218 -5.84 3.34 -6.92
CA MET A 218 -5.93 3.81 -5.53
C MET A 218 -6.07 5.33 -5.46
N GLN A 219 -5.30 6.09 -6.22
CA GLN A 219 -5.43 7.55 -6.28
C GLN A 219 -6.81 7.98 -6.81
N SER A 220 -7.28 7.32 -7.87
CA SER A 220 -8.60 7.56 -8.46
C SER A 220 -9.74 7.24 -7.48
N ALA A 221 -9.65 6.10 -6.79
CA ALA A 221 -10.61 5.71 -5.76
C ALA A 221 -10.60 6.68 -4.56
N GLN A 222 -9.42 7.13 -4.13
CA GLN A 222 -9.27 8.11 -3.05
C GLN A 222 -9.88 9.46 -3.42
N ALA A 223 -9.65 9.95 -4.64
CA ALA A 223 -10.27 11.19 -5.11
C ALA A 223 -11.80 11.08 -5.17
N ALA A 224 -12.34 9.92 -5.58
CA ALA A 224 -13.77 9.65 -5.55
C ALA A 224 -14.33 9.62 -4.11
N LEU A 225 -13.61 9.00 -3.17
CA LEU A 225 -13.93 8.99 -1.74
C LEU A 225 -13.99 10.41 -1.16
N ASP A 226 -13.00 11.24 -1.46
CA ASP A 226 -12.97 12.63 -0.99
C ASP A 226 -14.12 13.45 -1.59
N GLY A 227 -14.43 13.23 -2.88
CA GLY A 227 -15.56 13.84 -3.57
C GLY A 227 -16.91 13.51 -2.94
N ILE A 228 -17.19 12.23 -2.69
CA ILE A 228 -18.45 11.80 -2.07
C ILE A 228 -18.52 12.23 -0.61
N ARG A 229 -17.43 12.19 0.14
CA ARG A 229 -17.36 12.64 1.54
C ARG A 229 -17.70 14.12 1.67
N LYS A 230 -17.14 14.96 0.78
CA LYS A 230 -17.45 16.39 0.73
C LYS A 230 -18.91 16.63 0.37
N SER A 231 -19.42 15.92 -0.63
CA SER A 231 -20.81 16.03 -1.08
C SER A 231 -21.81 15.61 0.00
N TYR A 232 -21.54 14.48 0.67
CA TYR A 232 -22.32 14.00 1.82
C TYR A 232 -22.30 15.00 2.97
N SER A 233 -21.14 15.57 3.32
CA SER A 233 -21.02 16.58 4.37
C SER A 233 -21.85 17.83 4.04
N ASN A 234 -21.81 18.29 2.78
CA ASN A 234 -22.61 19.43 2.31
C ASN A 234 -24.12 19.13 2.38
N LEU A 235 -24.54 17.96 1.92
CA LEU A 235 -25.94 17.52 1.97
C LEU A 235 -26.42 17.44 3.41
N LYS A 236 -25.64 16.82 4.30
CA LYS A 236 -25.92 16.72 5.73
C LYS A 236 -25.92 18.07 6.44
N LYS A 237 -25.09 19.04 6.02
CA LYS A 237 -25.11 20.39 6.59
C LYS A 237 -26.39 21.14 6.20
N LYS A 238 -26.88 20.95 4.97
CA LYS A 238 -28.10 21.60 4.47
C LYS A 238 -29.38 20.95 4.99
N PHE A 239 -29.41 19.63 5.14
CA PHE A 239 -30.64 18.85 5.37
C PHE A 239 -30.54 17.87 6.56
N GLY A 240 -29.47 17.91 7.36
CA GLY A 240 -29.21 16.93 8.42
C GLY A 240 -30.07 17.07 9.69
N ARG A 241 -29.91 16.07 10.58
CA ARG A 241 -30.65 15.81 11.84
C ARG A 241 -31.43 17.04 12.35
N ASN A 242 -32.72 17.07 12.02
CA ASN A 242 -33.74 18.06 12.41
C ASN A 242 -34.05 19.16 11.37
N ALA A 243 -33.58 19.05 10.13
CA ALA A 243 -34.10 19.89 9.05
C ALA A 243 -35.59 19.57 8.82
N ASN A 244 -36.46 20.43 9.34
CA ASN A 244 -37.86 20.50 8.97
C ASN A 244 -37.92 21.27 7.66
N VAL A 245 -38.20 20.56 6.57
CA VAL A 245 -38.26 21.15 5.23
C VAL A 245 -39.71 21.26 4.78
N SER A 246 -40.02 22.33 4.05
CA SER A 246 -41.28 22.45 3.30
C SER A 246 -41.37 21.36 2.23
N GLU A 247 -42.54 21.21 1.63
CA GLU A 247 -42.75 20.25 0.54
C GLU A 247 -41.83 20.52 -0.66
N ASP A 248 -41.63 21.79 -1.02
CA ASP A 248 -40.64 22.21 -2.02
C ASP A 248 -39.21 21.88 -1.60
N GLY A 249 -38.87 22.07 -0.32
CA GLY A 249 -37.56 21.72 0.22
C GLY A 249 -37.28 20.22 0.20
N LYS A 250 -38.33 19.39 0.33
CA LYS A 250 -38.24 17.94 0.16
C LYS A 250 -37.95 17.57 -1.30
N ALA A 251 -38.64 18.19 -2.26
CA ALA A 251 -38.40 17.95 -3.68
C ALA A 251 -36.95 18.27 -4.08
N VAL A 252 -36.42 19.41 -3.61
CA VAL A 252 -35.02 19.81 -3.84
C VAL A 252 -34.05 18.83 -3.16
N PHE A 253 -34.36 18.33 -1.97
CA PHE A 253 -33.54 17.32 -1.30
C PHE A 253 -33.48 16.01 -2.11
N GLU A 254 -34.62 15.49 -2.56
CA GLU A 254 -34.67 14.25 -3.34
C GLU A 254 -33.94 14.40 -4.68
N GLU A 255 -34.09 15.54 -5.37
CA GLU A 255 -33.36 15.82 -6.62
C GLU A 255 -31.84 15.88 -6.41
N LEU A 256 -31.39 16.56 -5.34
CA LEU A 256 -29.97 16.62 -5.00
C LEU A 256 -29.41 15.24 -4.58
N LYS A 257 -30.19 14.47 -3.81
CA LYS A 257 -29.85 13.11 -3.41
C LYS A 257 -29.71 12.20 -4.64
N GLU A 258 -30.68 12.23 -5.55
CA GLU A 258 -30.64 11.44 -6.79
C GLU A 258 -29.46 11.86 -7.69
N THR A 259 -29.21 13.16 -7.82
CA THR A 259 -28.06 13.69 -8.58
C THR A 259 -26.73 13.21 -8.00
N LEU A 260 -26.59 13.24 -6.67
CA LEU A 260 -25.37 12.75 -6.00
C LEU A 260 -25.17 11.24 -6.20
N LEU A 261 -26.24 10.43 -6.12
CA LEU A 261 -26.15 8.99 -6.37
C LEU A 261 -25.82 8.66 -7.84
N LYS A 262 -26.27 9.50 -8.78
CA LYS A 262 -25.88 9.39 -10.20
C LYS A 262 -24.42 9.77 -10.44
N GLN A 263 -23.94 10.83 -9.78
CA GLN A 263 -22.54 11.27 -9.88
C GLN A 263 -21.57 10.32 -9.17
N PHE A 264 -22.01 9.70 -8.08
CA PHE A 264 -21.22 8.77 -7.28
C PHE A 264 -21.92 7.40 -7.21
N PRO A 265 -21.91 6.62 -8.31
CA PRO A 265 -22.52 5.31 -8.33
C PRO A 265 -21.75 4.34 -7.44
N ARG A 266 -22.49 3.48 -6.72
CA ARG A 266 -21.92 2.41 -5.92
C ARG A 266 -20.97 1.53 -6.76
N ARG A 267 -19.83 1.15 -6.20
CA ARG A 267 -18.83 0.30 -6.86
C ARG A 267 -18.90 -1.12 -6.31
N GLU A 268 -19.23 -2.11 -7.14
CA GLU A 268 -19.38 -3.51 -6.71
C GLU A 268 -18.13 -4.38 -6.88
N SER A 269 -17.05 -3.82 -7.44
CA SER A 269 -15.82 -4.55 -7.71
C SER A 269 -15.13 -4.96 -6.41
N LYS A 270 -15.02 -6.28 -6.18
CA LYS A 270 -14.09 -6.84 -5.19
C LYS A 270 -12.69 -6.90 -5.80
N THR A 271 -11.72 -6.35 -5.09
CA THR A 271 -10.30 -6.39 -5.47
C THR A 271 -9.51 -7.27 -4.51
N GLU A 272 -8.43 -7.87 -5.01
CA GLU A 272 -7.50 -8.65 -4.19
C GLU A 272 -6.58 -7.74 -3.35
N CYS A 273 -6.46 -6.46 -3.71
CA CYS A 273 -5.71 -5.45 -2.95
C CYS A 273 -6.51 -4.95 -1.74
N PRO A 274 -6.08 -5.22 -0.50
CA PRO A 274 -6.82 -4.84 0.71
C PRO A 274 -6.97 -3.33 0.88
N GLU A 275 -5.95 -2.56 0.50
CA GLU A 275 -5.96 -1.09 0.62
C GLU A 275 -6.98 -0.46 -0.32
N LEU A 276 -6.97 -0.86 -1.60
CA LEU A 276 -7.97 -0.42 -2.57
C LEU A 276 -9.38 -0.87 -2.15
N GLN A 277 -9.53 -2.10 -1.65
CA GLN A 277 -10.83 -2.59 -1.17
C GLN A 277 -11.36 -1.71 -0.02
N ALA A 278 -10.51 -1.33 0.93
CA ALA A 278 -10.90 -0.47 2.04
C ALA A 278 -11.40 0.91 1.58
N ILE A 279 -10.71 1.53 0.60
CA ILE A 279 -11.14 2.81 0.01
C ILE A 279 -12.51 2.68 -0.67
N LEU A 280 -12.72 1.59 -1.42
CA LEU A 280 -13.99 1.32 -2.08
C LEU A 280 -15.12 1.04 -1.08
N ASP A 281 -14.84 0.35 0.01
CA ASP A 281 -15.81 0.04 1.07
C ASP A 281 -16.23 1.32 1.81
N ASP A 282 -15.29 2.20 2.13
CA ASP A 282 -15.58 3.52 2.71
C ASP A 282 -16.41 4.38 1.75
N TYR A 283 -16.05 4.40 0.47
CA TYR A 283 -16.79 5.10 -0.58
C TYR A 283 -18.24 4.61 -0.66
N ASN A 284 -18.44 3.30 -0.68
CA ASN A 284 -19.76 2.67 -0.73
C ASN A 284 -20.57 2.95 0.55
N THR A 285 -19.91 3.04 1.71
CA THR A 285 -20.55 3.41 2.98
C THR A 285 -21.15 4.82 2.91
N TYR A 286 -20.45 5.78 2.29
CA TYR A 286 -21.02 7.11 2.05
C TYR A 286 -22.16 7.09 1.05
N THR A 287 -22.03 6.29 -0.01
CA THR A 287 -23.09 6.11 -1.02
C THR A 287 -24.38 5.58 -0.36
N ASP A 288 -24.26 4.56 0.49
CA ASP A 288 -25.37 4.02 1.28
C ASP A 288 -25.93 5.04 2.26
N SER A 289 -25.08 5.84 2.88
CA SER A 289 -25.50 6.89 3.81
C SER A 289 -26.30 7.99 3.11
N ILE A 290 -25.97 8.32 1.86
CA ILE A 290 -26.76 9.25 1.03
C ILE A 290 -28.09 8.60 0.64
N ALA A 291 -28.07 7.35 0.18
CA ALA A 291 -29.27 6.63 -0.25
C ALA A 291 -30.31 6.48 0.87
N ARG A 292 -29.85 6.23 2.11
CA ARG A 292 -30.70 6.10 3.31
C ARG A 292 -31.02 7.43 4.00
N MET A 293 -30.55 8.55 3.47
CA MET A 293 -30.83 9.85 4.06
C MET A 293 -32.29 10.23 3.77
N ASP A 294 -33.02 10.58 4.81
CA ASP A 294 -34.40 11.05 4.74
C ASP A 294 -34.54 12.37 5.52
N VAL A 295 -35.42 13.22 5.02
CA VAL A 295 -35.83 14.48 5.66
C VAL A 295 -37.28 14.38 6.12
N LYS A 296 -37.57 15.01 7.26
CA LYS A 296 -38.94 15.09 7.77
C LYS A 296 -39.62 16.32 7.16
N VAL A 297 -40.75 16.08 6.49
CA VAL A 297 -41.64 17.16 6.06
C VAL A 297 -42.45 17.59 7.26
N THR A 298 -42.36 18.86 7.63
CA THR A 298 -43.37 19.45 8.52
C THR A 298 -44.56 19.86 7.69
N PHE A 299 -45.66 19.13 7.83
CA PHE A 299 -46.97 19.64 7.46
C PHE A 299 -47.34 20.70 8.48
N ASP A 300 -47.15 21.97 8.13
CA ASP A 300 -47.78 23.03 8.88
C ASP A 300 -49.27 23.00 8.53
N ALA A 301 -50.07 22.30 9.34
CA ALA A 301 -51.53 22.22 9.19
C ALA A 301 -52.22 23.60 9.25
N ASN A 302 -51.45 24.67 9.52
CA ASN A 302 -51.87 26.05 9.47
C ASN A 302 -51.75 26.70 8.08
N ALA A 303 -51.00 26.11 7.12
CA ALA A 303 -50.86 26.66 5.77
C ALA A 303 -52.16 26.52 4.94
N ALA A 304 -52.97 25.49 5.18
CA ALA A 304 -54.25 25.27 4.49
C ALA A 304 -55.48 25.87 5.21
N LYS A 305 -55.34 26.27 6.49
CA LYS A 305 -56.36 27.05 7.23
C LYS A 305 -56.09 28.56 7.24
N GLY A 306 -55.01 29.02 6.61
CA GLY A 306 -54.55 30.40 6.63
C GLY A 306 -55.25 31.37 5.68
N MET A 307 -56.27 30.96 4.90
CA MET A 307 -57.05 31.93 4.11
C MET A 307 -58.21 32.59 4.88
N LEU A 308 -58.48 32.20 6.14
CA LEU A 308 -59.41 32.93 7.00
C LEU A 308 -58.96 32.86 8.48
N GLY A 309 -58.26 33.90 8.95
CA GLY A 309 -58.45 34.37 10.34
C GLY A 309 -57.27 34.38 11.32
N GLN A 310 -56.01 34.17 10.94
CA GLN A 310 -54.89 34.62 11.78
C GLN A 310 -54.48 36.01 11.33
N GLY A 311 -55.04 37.04 11.98
CA GLY A 311 -54.68 38.43 11.73
C GLY A 311 -53.18 38.67 11.92
N ILE A 312 -52.72 39.86 11.55
CA ILE A 312 -51.30 40.24 11.66
C ILE A 312 -50.71 39.92 13.05
N ASN A 313 -49.48 39.42 13.08
CA ASN A 313 -48.81 39.02 14.33
C ASN A 313 -48.53 40.25 15.22
N GLU A 314 -49.05 40.22 16.46
CA GLU A 314 -48.89 41.27 17.48
C GLU A 314 -47.41 41.62 17.75
N ARG A 315 -46.56 40.60 17.93
CA ARG A 315 -45.13 40.80 18.24
C ARG A 315 -44.40 41.45 17.08
N GLN A 316 -44.81 41.13 15.85
CA GLN A 316 -44.26 41.75 14.65
C GLN A 316 -44.66 43.24 14.57
N LEU A 317 -45.92 43.59 14.86
CA LEU A 317 -46.38 44.98 14.95
C LEU A 317 -45.60 45.78 15.99
N LEU A 318 -45.45 45.25 17.21
CA LEU A 318 -44.68 45.92 18.28
C LEU A 318 -43.20 46.05 17.93
N SER A 319 -42.62 45.04 17.28
CA SER A 319 -41.23 45.10 16.81
C SER A 319 -41.04 46.17 15.73
N ARG A 320 -41.99 46.32 14.79
CA ARG A 320 -41.93 47.36 13.77
C ARG A 320 -42.15 48.76 14.37
N ALA A 321 -43.02 48.91 15.36
CA ALA A 321 -43.19 50.16 16.09
C ALA A 321 -41.87 50.60 16.76
N ARG A 322 -41.20 49.69 17.47
CA ARG A 322 -39.88 49.97 18.08
C ARG A 322 -38.81 50.34 17.06
N GLN A 323 -38.84 49.74 15.86
CA GLN A 323 -37.92 50.12 14.78
C GLN A 323 -38.16 51.55 14.29
N ILE A 324 -39.42 51.98 14.19
CA ILE A 324 -39.76 53.38 13.89
C ILE A 324 -39.25 54.30 15.00
N ASP A 325 -39.52 54.00 16.27
CA ASP A 325 -39.07 54.84 17.40
C ASP A 325 -37.54 54.97 17.47
N THR A 326 -36.84 53.87 17.24
CA THR A 326 -35.36 53.85 17.20
C THR A 326 -34.85 54.69 16.02
N ALA A 327 -35.47 54.56 14.86
CA ALA A 327 -35.11 55.31 13.66
C ALA A 327 -35.39 56.81 13.82
N VAL A 328 -36.52 57.20 14.43
CA VAL A 328 -36.85 58.60 14.73
C VAL A 328 -35.87 59.18 15.75
N SER A 329 -35.50 58.42 16.78
CA SER A 329 -34.50 58.87 17.77
C SER A 329 -33.16 59.15 17.09
N ARG A 330 -32.75 58.28 16.16
CA ARG A 330 -31.53 58.47 15.34
C ARG A 330 -31.65 59.68 14.41
N TRP A 331 -32.82 59.92 13.83
CA TRP A 331 -33.08 61.08 12.98
C TRP A 331 -32.95 62.40 13.75
N LEU A 332 -33.48 62.47 14.98
CA LEU A 332 -33.46 63.67 15.82
C LEU A 332 -32.04 64.11 16.21
N ILE A 333 -31.12 63.16 16.37
CA ILE A 333 -29.73 63.42 16.79
C ILE A 333 -28.75 63.51 15.61
N SER A 334 -29.12 63.02 14.42
CA SER A 334 -28.27 63.11 13.23
C SER A 334 -28.27 64.54 12.69
N ASN A 335 -27.11 65.06 12.29
CA ASN A 335 -26.96 66.36 11.60
C ASN A 335 -26.71 66.20 10.09
N ASP A 336 -26.63 64.97 9.58
CA ASP A 336 -26.40 64.67 8.17
C ASP A 336 -27.73 64.58 7.41
N GLN A 337 -27.87 65.39 6.36
CA GLN A 337 -29.07 65.43 5.53
C GLN A 337 -29.27 64.15 4.72
N ILE A 338 -28.20 63.45 4.34
CA ILE A 338 -28.28 62.19 3.59
C ILE A 338 -28.77 61.08 4.52
N GLU A 339 -28.14 60.95 5.69
CA GLU A 339 -28.57 59.97 6.71
C GLU A 339 -30.03 60.18 7.14
N ARG A 340 -30.44 61.44 7.33
CA ARG A 340 -31.84 61.78 7.64
C ARG A 340 -32.80 61.33 6.53
N ARG A 341 -32.42 61.47 5.26
CA ARG A 341 -33.24 61.04 4.12
C ARG A 341 -33.37 59.52 4.05
N ASP A 342 -32.28 58.79 4.26
CA ASP A 342 -32.28 57.32 4.25
C ASP A 342 -33.12 56.74 5.40
N ILE A 343 -33.06 57.39 6.57
CA ILE A 343 -33.90 57.03 7.72
C ILE A 343 -35.38 57.21 7.41
N ILE A 344 -35.76 58.33 6.75
CA ILE A 344 -37.15 58.57 6.32
C ILE A 344 -37.62 57.46 5.38
N LEU A 345 -36.83 57.14 4.35
CA LEU A 345 -37.19 56.09 3.38
C LEU A 345 -37.37 54.71 4.03
N ASN A 346 -36.50 54.37 4.98
CA ASN A 346 -36.61 53.13 5.73
C ASN A 346 -37.90 53.09 6.59
N ILE A 347 -38.23 54.18 7.28
CA ILE A 347 -39.48 54.26 8.07
C ILE A 347 -40.71 54.16 7.16
N GLU A 348 -40.69 54.81 5.98
CA GLU A 348 -41.80 54.74 5.02
C GLU A 348 -41.99 53.32 4.45
N ASP A 349 -40.91 52.59 4.20
CA ASP A 349 -40.99 51.18 3.76
C ASP A 349 -41.61 50.29 4.86
N ILE A 350 -41.20 50.50 6.13
CA ILE A 350 -41.79 49.80 7.27
C ILE A 350 -43.30 50.08 7.37
N ILE A 351 -43.72 51.34 7.25
CA ILE A 351 -45.15 51.73 7.27
C ILE A 351 -45.92 51.09 6.13
N LYS A 352 -45.37 51.14 4.91
CA LYS A 352 -45.99 50.55 3.73
C LYS A 352 -46.15 49.03 3.87
N SER A 353 -45.11 48.36 4.35
CA SER A 353 -45.12 46.91 4.60
C SER A 353 -46.18 46.51 5.64
N VAL A 354 -46.27 47.25 6.76
CA VAL A 354 -47.26 46.98 7.81
C VAL A 354 -48.68 47.28 7.32
N ASN A 355 -48.91 48.36 6.57
CA ASN A 355 -50.21 48.67 5.99
C ASN A 355 -50.68 47.60 5.00
N ALA A 356 -49.78 47.12 4.15
CA ALA A 356 -50.07 46.02 3.23
C ALA A 356 -50.42 44.74 4.00
N ALA A 357 -49.65 44.40 5.04
CA ALA A 357 -49.91 43.23 5.87
C ALA A 357 -51.23 43.33 6.65
N VAL A 358 -51.57 44.49 7.22
CA VAL A 358 -52.87 44.73 7.89
C VAL A 358 -54.03 44.60 6.90
N THR A 359 -53.87 45.09 5.66
CA THR A 359 -54.91 45.01 4.62
C THR A 359 -55.10 43.57 4.13
N GLN A 360 -54.01 42.82 3.97
CA GLN A 360 -54.04 41.44 3.47
C GLN A 360 -54.46 40.43 4.54
N GLN A 361 -54.03 40.62 5.79
CA GLN A 361 -54.19 39.63 6.86
C GLN A 361 -55.27 40.00 7.87
N GLY A 362 -55.68 41.28 7.97
CA GLY A 362 -56.67 41.74 8.93
C GLY A 362 -56.19 41.78 10.38
N VAL A 363 -57.03 42.31 11.27
CA VAL A 363 -56.76 42.47 12.71
C VAL A 363 -58.02 42.00 13.46
N TYR A 364 -57.90 40.91 14.22
CA TYR A 364 -59.09 40.23 14.75
C TYR A 364 -59.12 40.16 16.27
N THR A 365 -57.97 40.04 16.94
CA THR A 365 -57.92 39.98 18.42
C THR A 365 -57.73 41.35 19.08
N ALA A 366 -58.04 41.44 20.38
CA ALA A 366 -57.86 42.67 21.15
C ALA A 366 -56.38 43.06 21.25
N GLU A 367 -55.49 42.07 21.42
CA GLU A 367 -54.04 42.26 21.49
C GLU A 367 -53.50 42.78 20.15
N GLN A 368 -53.96 42.25 19.02
CA GLN A 368 -53.57 42.73 17.69
C GLN A 368 -54.04 44.17 17.44
N ARG A 369 -55.26 44.53 17.88
CA ARG A 369 -55.76 45.92 17.79
C ARG A 369 -54.93 46.87 18.65
N GLN A 370 -54.54 46.43 19.84
CA GLN A 370 -53.71 47.22 20.73
C GLN A 370 -52.29 47.39 20.18
N ALA A 371 -51.67 46.34 19.67
CA ALA A 371 -50.36 46.43 19.00
C ALA A 371 -50.40 47.29 17.74
N LEU A 372 -51.49 47.23 16.95
CA LEU A 372 -51.67 48.11 15.81
C LEU A 372 -51.86 49.57 16.26
N SER A 373 -52.56 49.82 17.37
CA SER A 373 -52.69 51.16 17.95
C SER A 373 -51.31 51.73 18.32
N VAL A 374 -50.45 50.93 18.96
CA VAL A 374 -49.07 51.33 19.30
C VAL A 374 -48.25 51.62 18.03
N PHE A 375 -48.37 50.79 17.00
CA PHE A 375 -47.73 51.05 15.71
C PHE A 375 -48.21 52.35 15.05
N ARG A 376 -49.52 52.62 15.08
CA ARG A 376 -50.10 53.86 14.54
C ARG A 376 -49.66 55.10 15.32
N GLU A 377 -49.41 54.96 16.62
CA GLU A 377 -48.87 56.03 17.45
C GLU A 377 -47.42 56.35 17.07
N ALA A 378 -46.58 55.34 16.87
CA ALA A 378 -45.21 55.51 16.38
C ALA A 378 -45.19 56.14 14.96
N GLU A 379 -46.07 55.70 14.05
CA GLU A 379 -46.24 56.31 12.73
C GLU A 379 -46.64 57.79 12.84
N ARG A 380 -47.61 58.12 13.70
CA ARG A 380 -48.05 59.50 13.90
C ARG A 380 -46.92 60.38 14.47
N TYR A 381 -46.15 59.84 15.42
CA TYR A 381 -45.00 60.53 15.99
C TYR A 381 -43.93 60.80 14.92
N PHE A 382 -43.61 59.84 14.08
CA PHE A 382 -42.75 60.02 12.91
C PHE A 382 -43.27 61.13 11.98
N ARG A 383 -44.55 61.09 11.58
CA ARG A 383 -45.14 62.08 10.66
C ARG A 383 -45.09 63.50 11.22
N ASN A 384 -45.27 63.65 12.53
CA ASN A 384 -45.26 64.96 13.18
C ASN A 384 -43.85 65.57 13.33
N ASN A 385 -42.81 64.74 13.46
CA ASN A 385 -41.46 65.20 13.80
C ASN A 385 -40.45 65.10 12.65
N CYS A 386 -40.60 64.14 11.73
CA CYS A 386 -39.59 63.82 10.73
C CYS A 386 -40.05 64.00 9.28
N SER A 387 -41.36 64.02 9.00
CA SER A 387 -41.91 64.12 7.63
C SER A 387 -42.51 65.49 7.30
N ARG A 388 -42.02 66.57 7.93
CA ARG A 388 -42.37 67.95 7.57
C ARG A 388 -41.45 68.49 6.49
#